data_AF-A0AAW5L5I5-F1
#
_entry.id   AF-A0AAW5L5I5-F1
#
_cell.length_a   1.000
_cell.length_b   1.000
_cell.length_c   1.000
_cell.angle_alpha   90.00
_cell.angle_beta   90.00
_cell.angle_gamma   90.00
#
_symmetry.space_group_name_H-M   'P 1'
#
loop_
_entity.id
_entity.type
_entity.pdbx_description
1 polymer ?
#
loop_
_entity_poly.entity_id
_entity_poly.type
_entity_poly.pdbx_seq_one_letter_code
_entity_poly.pdbx_strand_id
1 'polypeptide(L)'
;MKVSELLEYATAHGLVGIVALIELLVLDKQAVKFTDDVAKLDYYFQDRFRVAMNQHVEVYMSKKNKHVMTDEEWNLWMERVDDRYFE
;
A
#
# COMPACT_ATOMS: atom_id res chain seq x y z
N MET A 1 -3.74 -12.99 -6.23
CA MET A 1 -3.14 -11.71 -6.67
C MET A 1 -2.38 -11.18 -5.49
N LYS A 2 -1.13 -10.77 -5.66
CA LYS A 2 -0.30 -10.22 -4.58
C LYS A 2 -0.65 -8.76 -4.34
N VAL A 3 -0.39 -8.29 -3.12
CA VAL A 3 -0.59 -6.88 -2.75
C VAL A 3 0.28 -5.94 -3.61
N SER A 4 1.49 -6.37 -4.03
CA SER A 4 2.32 -5.62 -4.99
C SER A 4 1.64 -5.47 -6.36
N GLU A 5 1.07 -6.54 -6.90
CA GLU A 5 0.36 -6.53 -8.18
C GLU A 5 -0.86 -5.60 -8.14
N LEU A 6 -1.59 -5.60 -7.02
CA LEU A 6 -2.71 -4.67 -6.82
C LEU A 6 -2.24 -3.22 -6.73
N LEU A 7 -1.08 -2.97 -6.09
CA LEU A 7 -0.51 -1.63 -6.00
C LEU A 7 -0.08 -1.11 -7.36
N GLU A 8 0.61 -1.93 -8.17
CA GLU A 8 0.96 -1.59 -9.56
C GLU A 8 -0.28 -1.26 -10.38
N TYR A 9 -1.32 -2.10 -10.30
CA TYR A 9 -2.59 -1.85 -10.97
C TYR A 9 -3.23 -0.54 -10.50
N ALA A 10 -3.31 -0.31 -9.20
CA ALA A 10 -3.91 0.89 -8.62
C ALA A 10 -3.16 2.15 -9.03
N THR A 11 -1.83 2.13 -9.05
CA THR A 11 -0.98 3.23 -9.50
C THR A 11 -1.19 3.52 -10.98
N ALA A 12 -1.16 2.49 -11.84
CA ALA A 12 -1.34 2.63 -13.28
C ALA A 12 -2.72 3.20 -13.66
N HIS A 13 -3.75 2.96 -12.83
CA HIS A 13 -5.11 3.43 -13.06
C HIS A 13 -5.48 4.68 -12.23
N GLY A 14 -4.53 5.30 -11.52
CA GLY A 14 -4.78 6.51 -10.74
C GLY A 14 -5.73 6.30 -9.54
N LEU A 15 -5.81 5.09 -8.98
CA LEU A 15 -6.65 4.74 -7.84
C LEU A 15 -5.98 5.18 -6.52
N VAL A 16 -5.82 6.49 -6.35
CA VAL A 16 -5.02 7.12 -5.27
C VAL A 16 -5.39 6.63 -3.87
N GLY A 17 -6.67 6.42 -3.60
CA GLY A 17 -7.12 5.93 -2.29
C GLY A 17 -6.65 4.50 -1.99
N ILE A 18 -6.62 3.62 -2.99
CA ILE A 18 -6.14 2.24 -2.85
C ILE A 18 -4.62 2.23 -2.70
N VAL A 19 -3.92 3.04 -3.50
CA VAL A 19 -2.47 3.25 -3.39
C VAL A 19 -2.09 3.66 -1.96
N ALA A 20 -2.72 4.72 -1.47
CA ALA A 20 -2.46 5.26 -0.13
C ALA A 20 -2.79 4.25 0.99
N LEU A 21 -3.85 3.46 0.83
CA LEU A 21 -4.19 2.40 1.78
C LEU A 21 -3.12 1.31 1.82
N ILE A 22 -2.70 0.80 0.66
CA ILE A 22 -1.69 -0.26 0.59
C ILE A 22 -0.37 0.24 1.18
N GLU A 23 0.07 1.44 0.80
CA GLU A 23 1.29 2.03 1.33
C GLU A 23 1.22 2.24 2.85
N LEU A 24 0.09 2.76 3.36
CA LEU A 24 -0.14 2.89 4.80
C LEU A 24 0.00 1.52 5.50
N LEU A 25 -0.67 0.49 4.99
CA LEU A 25 -0.73 -0.82 5.63
C LEU A 25 0.61 -1.54 5.61
N VAL A 26 1.39 -1.40 4.52
CA VAL A 26 2.65 -2.12 4.39
C VAL A 26 3.85 -1.32 4.90
N LEU A 27 3.92 -0.01 4.64
CA LEU A 27 5.10 0.80 4.97
C LEU A 27 5.03 1.38 6.38
N ASP A 28 3.91 2.04 6.71
CA ASP A 28 3.77 2.73 8.01
C ASP A 28 3.31 1.75 9.11
N LYS A 29 2.31 0.91 8.81
CA LYS A 29 1.75 -0.04 9.79
C LYS A 29 2.43 -1.39 9.81
N GLN A 30 3.14 -1.78 8.76
CA GLN A 30 3.76 -3.11 8.59
C GLN A 30 2.78 -4.27 8.90
N ALA A 31 1.49 -4.06 8.69
CA ALA A 31 0.42 -4.98 9.06
C ALA A 31 0.06 -5.96 7.92
N VAL A 32 0.51 -5.64 6.71
CA VAL A 32 0.43 -6.45 5.50
C VAL A 32 1.80 -6.43 4.85
N LYS A 33 2.15 -7.46 4.08
CA LYS A 33 3.35 -7.52 3.24
C LYS A 33 2.97 -7.44 1.77
N PHE A 34 3.89 -6.98 0.94
CA PHE A 34 3.64 -6.88 -0.50
C PHE A 34 3.43 -8.22 -1.21
N THR A 35 4.01 -9.30 -0.70
CA THR A 35 3.76 -10.66 -1.22
C THR A 35 2.57 -11.35 -0.60
N ASP A 36 1.94 -10.74 0.40
CA ASP A 36 0.71 -11.30 0.89
C ASP A 36 -0.32 -11.35 -0.25
N ASP A 37 -1.19 -12.34 -0.19
CA ASP A 37 -2.35 -12.36 -1.08
C ASP A 37 -3.29 -11.21 -0.72
N VAL A 38 -3.88 -10.60 -1.75
CA VAL A 38 -4.83 -9.48 -1.63
C VAL A 38 -6.00 -9.80 -0.71
N ALA A 39 -6.36 -11.08 -0.51
CA ALA A 39 -7.37 -11.50 0.47
C ALA A 39 -7.07 -11.02 1.90
N LYS A 40 -5.81 -10.73 2.28
CA LYS A 40 -5.51 -10.11 3.58
C LYS A 40 -6.06 -8.70 3.72
N LEU A 41 -6.28 -7.98 2.61
CA LEU A 41 -6.86 -6.65 2.63
C LEU A 41 -8.35 -6.67 2.98
N ASP A 42 -9.05 -7.78 2.76
CA ASP A 42 -10.48 -7.93 3.07
C ASP A 42 -10.79 -7.63 4.53
N TYR A 43 -9.87 -7.96 5.45
CA TYR A 43 -10.00 -7.61 6.86
C TYR A 43 -10.12 -6.10 7.08
N TYR A 44 -9.34 -5.31 6.33
CA TYR A 44 -9.29 -3.85 6.44
C TYR A 44 -10.42 -3.16 5.67
N PHE A 45 -11.05 -3.85 4.72
CA PHE A 45 -12.21 -3.39 3.97
C PHE A 45 -13.56 -3.64 4.69
N GLN A 46 -13.56 -4.30 5.85
CA GLN A 46 -14.78 -4.52 6.60
C GLN A 46 -15.46 -3.19 6.98
N ASP A 47 -16.78 -3.12 6.81
CA ASP A 47 -17.57 -1.90 7.03
C ASP A 47 -17.34 -1.25 8.41
N ARG A 48 -17.12 -2.07 9.44
CA ARG A 48 -16.83 -1.60 10.81
C ARG A 48 -15.56 -0.75 10.92
N PHE A 49 -14.62 -0.92 9.99
CA PHE A 49 -13.36 -0.18 9.96
C PHE A 49 -13.36 0.94 8.92
N ARG A 50 -14.38 1.04 8.06
CA ARG A 50 -14.42 1.98 6.93
C ARG A 50 -14.12 3.42 7.34
N VAL A 51 -14.76 3.91 8.40
CA VAL A 51 -14.59 5.30 8.87
C VAL A 51 -13.15 5.53 9.38
N ALA A 52 -12.67 4.65 10.25
CA ALA A 52 -11.32 4.76 10.82
C ALA A 52 -10.24 4.62 9.74
N MET A 53 -10.44 3.70 8.79
CA MET A 53 -9.48 3.47 7.71
C MET A 53 -9.40 4.66 6.78
N ASN A 54 -10.54 5.25 6.39
CA ASN A 54 -10.56 6.48 5.59
C ASN A 54 -9.80 7.62 6.28
N GLN A 55 -9.99 7.79 7.60
CA GLN A 55 -9.24 8.80 8.36
C GLN A 55 -7.74 8.53 8.36
N HIS A 56 -7.31 7.28 8.53
CA HIS A 56 -5.89 6.94 8.46
C HIS A 56 -5.29 7.19 7.07
N VAL A 57 -6.03 6.86 6.02
CA VAL A 57 -5.63 7.10 4.62
C VAL A 57 -5.55 8.60 4.33
N GLU A 58 -6.52 9.41 4.78
CA GLU A 58 -6.46 10.88 4.66
C GLU A 58 -5.25 11.47 5.38
N VAL A 59 -4.99 11.04 6.61
CA VAL A 59 -3.80 11.47 7.37
C VAL A 59 -2.53 11.09 6.63
N TYR A 60 -2.44 9.86 6.12
CA TYR A 60 -1.31 9.40 5.34
C TYR A 60 -1.10 10.23 4.07
N MET A 61 -2.16 10.45 3.29
CA MET A 61 -2.13 11.30 2.10
C MET A 61 -1.73 12.75 2.43
N SER A 62 -2.15 13.30 3.57
CA SER A 62 -1.76 14.65 4.00
C SER A 62 -0.26 14.77 4.30
N LYS A 63 0.36 13.69 4.81
CA LYS A 63 1.82 13.59 4.99
C LYS A 63 2.53 13.39 3.66
N LYS A 64 1.99 12.53 2.78
CA LYS A 64 2.55 12.20 1.45
C LYS A 64 2.41 13.36 0.44
N ASN A 65 1.41 14.24 0.57
CA ASN A 65 1.37 15.47 -0.23
C ASN A 65 2.59 16.39 -0.01
N LYS A 66 3.41 16.13 1.02
CA LYS A 66 4.73 16.78 1.19
C LYS A 66 5.90 15.97 0.61
N HIS A 67 5.70 14.69 0.29
CA HIS A 67 6.70 13.79 -0.28
C HIS A 67 6.02 12.74 -1.17
N VAL A 68 5.99 13.01 -2.47
CA VAL A 68 5.57 12.04 -3.49
C VAL A 68 6.77 11.15 -3.79
N MET A 69 6.62 9.85 -3.53
CA MET A 69 7.67 8.89 -3.83
C MET A 69 7.85 8.80 -5.34
N THR A 70 9.07 8.93 -5.83
CA THR A 70 9.38 8.86 -7.27
C THR A 70 9.32 7.42 -7.77
N ASP A 71 9.18 7.23 -9.08
CA ASP A 71 9.29 5.91 -9.71
C ASP A 71 10.64 5.24 -9.40
N GLU A 72 11.68 6.05 -9.17
CA GLU A 72 13.02 5.59 -8.81
C GLU A 72 13.08 5.07 -7.36
N GLU A 73 12.47 5.80 -6.44
CA GLU A 73 12.31 5.37 -5.04
C GLU A 73 11.41 4.13 -4.96
N TRP A 74 10.39 4.03 -5.82
CA TRP A 74 9.54 2.85 -5.97
C TRP A 74 10.33 1.64 -6.46
N ASN A 75 11.10 1.78 -7.53
CA ASN A 75 11.88 0.68 -8.11
C ASN A 75 12.98 0.19 -7.15
N LEU A 76 13.73 1.10 -6.54
CA LEU A 76 14.73 0.76 -5.51
C LEU A 76 14.09 0.05 -4.31
N TRP A 77 12.87 0.45 -3.97
CA TRP A 77 12.14 -0.15 -2.87
C TRP A 77 11.63 -1.55 -3.25
N MET A 78 11.15 -1.76 -4.48
CA MET A 78 10.78 -3.07 -5.03
C MET A 78 11.97 -4.04 -5.10
N GLU A 79 13.15 -3.58 -5.55
CA GLU A 79 14.37 -4.40 -5.60
C GLU A 79 14.79 -4.89 -4.21
N ARG A 80 14.72 -4.04 -3.17
CA ARG A 80 14.98 -4.44 -1.76
C ARG A 80 13.96 -5.40 -1.17
N VAL A 81 12.81 -5.51 -1.82
CA VAL A 81 11.69 -6.33 -1.36
C VAL A 81 11.84 -7.73 -1.95
N ASP A 82 12.27 -7.85 -3.21
CA ASP A 82 12.57 -9.15 -3.85
C ASP A 82 13.67 -9.95 -3.14
N ASP A 83 14.72 -9.31 -2.63
CA ASP A 83 15.79 -9.99 -1.88
C ASP A 83 15.31 -10.69 -0.59
N ARG A 84 14.13 -10.32 -0.06
CA ARG A 84 13.55 -10.88 1.17
C ARG A 84 12.52 -12.00 0.91
N TYR A 85 12.31 -12.40 -0.34
CA TYR A 85 11.32 -13.42 -0.72
C TYR A 85 11.90 -14.67 -1.37
N PHE A 86 13.24 -14.82 -1.38
CA PHE A 86 13.95 -15.99 -1.90
C PHE A 86 14.61 -16.87 -0.81
N GLU A 87 14.29 -16.68 0.48
CA GLU A 87 14.63 -17.64 1.55
C GLU A 87 13.39 -18.42 2.04
#